data_AF-B8IWT4-F1
#
_entry.id   AF-B8IWT4-F1
#
_cell.length_a   1.000
_cell.length_b   1.000
_cell.length_c   1.000
_cell.angle_alpha   90.00
_cell.angle_beta   90.00
_cell.angle_gamma   90.00
#
_symmetry.space_group_name_H-M   'P 1'
#
loop_
_entity.id
_entity.type
_entity.pdbx_description
1 polymer ?
#
loop_
_entity_poly.entity_id
_entity_poly.type
_entity_poly.pdbx_seq_one_letter_code
_entity_poly.pdbx_strand_id
1 'polypeptide(L)' 'MAPASEISIEEIRTRAYDIWERNHCPSGFEVEFWLLAERELRAEREAKRRDASDAGPADERAASNQAPNSSC' A
#
# COMPACT_ATOMS: atom_id res chain seq x y z
N MET A 1 -9.09 12.45 -10.80
CA MET A 1 -8.77 11.26 -11.63
C MET A 1 -8.05 10.27 -10.74
N ALA A 2 -8.77 9.30 -10.16
CA ALA A 2 -8.19 8.20 -9.39
C ALA A 2 -9.18 7.03 -9.43
N PRO A 3 -8.67 5.80 -9.53
CA PRO A 3 -8.93 4.90 -8.42
C PRO A 3 -7.63 4.28 -7.89
N ALA A 4 -7.28 4.62 -6.65
CA ALA A 4 -6.12 4.15 -5.90
C ALA A 4 -6.14 2.63 -5.55
N SER A 5 -6.94 1.84 -6.25
CA SER A 5 -7.19 0.42 -5.98
C SER A 5 -6.34 -0.52 -6.86
N GLU A 6 -5.87 -0.06 -8.02
CA GLU A 6 -5.01 -0.81 -8.93
C GLU A 6 -3.58 -0.25 -8.86
N ILE A 7 -2.57 -1.12 -8.94
CA ILE A 7 -1.17 -0.69 -8.86
C ILE A 7 -0.89 0.13 -10.11
N SER A 8 -0.52 1.40 -9.92
CA SER A 8 -0.24 2.30 -11.03
C SER A 8 1.01 1.84 -11.78
N ILE A 9 1.03 2.03 -13.11
CA ILE A 9 2.23 1.84 -13.93
C ILE A 9 3.38 2.71 -13.43
N GLU A 10 3.08 3.90 -12.88
CA GLU A 10 4.10 4.78 -12.30
C GLU A 10 4.76 4.15 -11.07
N GLU A 11 3.97 3.53 -10.17
CA GLU A 11 4.50 2.80 -9.01
C GLU A 11 5.35 1.60 -9.44
N ILE A 12 4.89 0.83 -10.44
CA ILE A 12 5.65 -0.29 -11.01
C ILE A 12 6.97 0.22 -11.59
N ARG A 13 6.94 1.35 -12.30
CA ARG A 13 8.11 1.96 -12.92
C ARG A 13 9.14 2.40 -11.89
N THR A 14 8.73 3.13 -10.85
CA THR A 14 9.63 3.53 -9.76
C THR A 14 10.25 2.30 -9.09
N ARG A 15 9.42 1.30 -8.78
CA ARG A 15 9.88 0.08 -8.13
C ARG A 15 10.82 -0.74 -9.01
N ALA A 16 10.54 -0.84 -10.31
CA ALA A 16 11.40 -1.52 -11.28
C ALA A 16 12.75 -0.80 -11.43
N TYR A 17 12.75 0.53 -11.43
CA TYR A 17 13.97 1.33 -11.51
C TYR A 17 14.86 1.13 -10.27
N ASP A 18 14.28 1.14 -9.06
CA ASP A 18 15.02 0.86 -7.82
C ASP A 18 15.66 -0.54 -7.83
N ILE A 19 14.94 -1.54 -8.32
CA ILE A 19 15.46 -2.90 -8.43
C ILE A 19 16.59 -2.94 -9.48
N TRP A 20 16.40 -2.32 -10.64
CA TRP A 20 17.37 -2.29 -11.72
C TRP A 20 18.69 -1.59 -11.30
N GLU A 21 18.59 -0.46 -10.58
CA GLU A 21 19.73 0.29 -10.06
C GLU A 21 20.54 -0.53 -9.05
N ARG A 22 19.86 -1.22 -8.12
CA ARG A 22 20.49 -2.10 -7.12
C ARG A 22 21.22 -3.29 -7.74
N ASN A 23 20.81 -3.74 -8.92
CA ASN A 23 21.42 -4.86 -9.64
C ASN A 23 22.55 -4.43 -10.59
N HIS A 24 22.97 -3.16 -10.57
CA HIS A 24 24.00 -2.57 -11.45
C HIS A 24 23.59 -2.43 -12.92
N CYS A 25 22.30 -2.24 -13.17
CA CYS A 25 21.76 -1.96 -14.50
C CYS A 25 22.16 -3.00 -15.57
N PRO A 26 21.88 -4.31 -15.36
CA PRO A 26 22.14 -5.30 -16.39
C PRO A 26 21.19 -5.07 -17.56
N SER A 27 21.73 -5.10 -18.77
CA SER A 27 20.97 -4.94 -20.01
C SER A 27 20.26 -6.25 -20.38
N GLY A 28 19.03 -6.15 -20.89
CA GLY A 28 18.22 -7.30 -21.34
C GLY A 28 17.36 -7.96 -20.26
N PHE A 29 17.32 -7.40 -19.04
CA PHE A 29 16.49 -7.87 -17.92
C PHE A 29 15.40 -6.87 -17.52
N GLU A 30 15.17 -5.84 -18.31
CA GLU A 30 14.24 -4.74 -18.01
C GLU A 30 12.81 -5.25 -17.80
N VAL A 31 12.37 -6.22 -18.63
CA VAL A 31 11.04 -6.85 -18.52
C VAL A 31 10.91 -7.66 -17.23
N GLU A 32 11.96 -8.41 -16.85
CA GLU A 32 11.97 -9.19 -15.61
C GLU A 32 11.86 -8.29 -14.38
N PHE A 33 12.56 -7.15 -14.38
CA PHE A 33 12.46 -6.17 -13.29
C PHE A 33 11.08 -5.51 -13.21
N TRP A 34 10.43 -5.26 -14.35
CA TRP A 34 9.05 -4.79 -14.38
C TRP A 34 8.07 -5.80 -13.78
N LEU A 35 8.18 -7.07 -14.15
CA LEU A 35 7.34 -8.16 -13.61
C LEU A 35 7.60 -8.39 -12.12
N LEU A 36 8.87 -8.31 -11.70
CA LEU A 36 9.25 -8.43 -10.30
C LEU A 36 8.69 -7.27 -9.46
N ALA A 37 8.79 -6.04 -9.97
CA ALA A 37 8.22 -4.85 -9.35
C ALA A 37 6.71 -4.96 -9.19
N GLU A 38 6.00 -5.41 -10.22
CA GLU A 38 4.55 -5.63 -10.15
C GLU A 38 4.21 -6.68 -9.08
N ARG A 39 4.96 -7.79 -9.03
CA ARG A 39 4.75 -8.85 -8.05
C ARG A 39 4.95 -8.36 -6.61
N GLU A 40 6.00 -7.60 -6.35
CA GLU A 40 6.27 -7.00 -5.03
C GLU A 40 5.14 -6.07 -4.63
N LEU A 41 4.74 -5.13 -5.50
CA LEU A 41 3.66 -4.19 -5.21
C LEU A 41 2.31 -4.91 -4.98
N ARG A 42 2.06 -6.00 -5.71
CA ARG A 42 0.86 -6.84 -5.53
C ARG A 42 0.85 -7.53 -4.18
N ALA A 43 1.99 -8.11 -3.79
CA ALA A 43 2.16 -8.72 -2.48
C ALA A 43 2.02 -7.69 -1.35
N GLU A 44 2.61 -6.50 -1.48
CA GLU A 44 2.51 -5.41 -0.48
C GLU A 44 1.05 -4.96 -0.29
N ARG A 45 0.29 -4.77 -1.38
CA ARG A 45 -1.13 -4.39 -1.29
C ARG A 45 -2.01 -5.51 -0.76
N GLU A 46 -1.72 -6.76 -1.10
CA GLU A 46 -2.43 -7.91 -0.54
C GLU A 46 -2.15 -8.08 0.95
N ALA A 47 -0.89 -7.96 1.38
CA ALA A 47 -0.51 -7.97 2.79
C ALA A 47 -1.22 -6.85 3.55
N LYS A 48 -1.25 -5.63 3.00
CA LYS A 48 -1.97 -4.49 3.61
C LYS A 48 -3.48 -4.72 3.70
N ARG A 49 -4.09 -5.39 2.72
CA ARG A 49 -5.51 -5.78 2.78
C ARG A 49 -5.77 -6.83 3.85
N ARG A 50 -4.88 -7.82 4.00
CA ARG A 50 -4.98 -8.85 5.04
C ARG A 50 -4.79 -8.25 6.44
N ASP A 51 -3.78 -7.41 6.62
CA ASP A 51 -3.53 -6.68 7.87
C ASP A 51 -4.73 -5.78 8.24
N ALA A 52 -5.29 -5.03 7.29
CA ALA A 52 -6.50 -4.24 7.51
C ALA A 52 -7.78 -5.08 7.74
N SER A 53 -7.80 -6.36 7.33
CA SER A 53 -8.93 -7.26 7.59
C SER A 53 -8.79 -8.01 8.92
N ASP A 54 -7.55 -8.22 9.39
CA ASP A 54 -7.23 -8.79 10.70
C ASP A 54 -7.33 -7.74 11.82
N ALA A 55 -6.96 -6.50 11.52
CA ALA A 55 -7.28 -5.31 12.32
C ALA A 55 -8.75 -4.91 12.08
N GLY A 56 -9.70 -5.65 12.68
CA GLY A 56 -11.09 -5.23 12.79
C GLY A 56 -11.21 -3.79 13.34
N PRO A 57 -12.29 -3.05 13.03
CA PRO A 57 -12.41 -1.62 13.31
C PRO A 57 -12.45 -1.39 14.82
N ALA A 58 -11.29 -1.18 15.43
CA ALA A 58 -11.14 -0.84 16.84
C ALA A 58 -11.20 0.69 17.06
N ASP A 59 -11.89 1.43 16.19
CA ASP A 59 -12.05 2.88 16.32
C ASP A 59 -13.50 3.31 16.04
N GLU A 60 -14.44 2.86 16.87
CA GLU A 60 -15.76 3.52 16.93
C GLU A 60 -16.44 3.49 18.32
N ARG A 61 -15.71 3.18 19.41
CA ARG A 61 -16.34 3.05 20.75
C ARG A 61 -15.63 3.67 21.96
N ALA A 62 -14.75 4.65 21.77
CA ALA A 62 -14.10 5.32 22.91
C ALA A 62 -14.53 6.78 23.17
N ALA A 63 -15.29 7.45 22.29
CA ALA A 63 -15.61 8.88 22.46
C ALA A 63 -17.11 9.23 22.55
N SER A 64 -18.01 8.24 22.52
CA SER A 64 -19.45 8.47 22.72
C SER A 64 -19.89 8.06 24.12
N ASN A 65 -19.38 8.76 25.14
CA ASN A 65 -20.01 8.81 26.46
C ASN A 65 -20.25 10.28 26.81
N GLN A 66 -21.37 10.76 26.27
CA GLN A 66 -22.02 12.00 26.62
C GLN A 66 -22.34 12.06 28.12
N ALA A 67 -21.95 13.13 28.79
CA ALA A 67 -22.65 13.62 29.98
C ALA A 67 -23.08 15.09 29.70
N PRO A 68 -24.38 15.39 29.67
CA PRO A 68 -24.91 16.73 29.50
C PRO A 68 -25.13 17.42 30.86
N ASN A 69 -24.83 18.73 30.89
CA ASN A 69 -25.29 19.76 31.84
C ASN A 69 -24.98 19.58 33.35
N SER A 70 -24.18 20.51 33.89
CA SER A 70 -24.54 21.21 35.13
C SER A 70 -23.98 22.63 35.10
N SER A 71 -24.87 23.58 34.86
CA SER A 71 -24.75 25.00 35.20
C SER A 71 -24.41 25.17 36.70
N CYS A 72 -23.37 25.94 37.02
CA CYS A 72 -23.15 26.68 38.27
C CYS A 72 -22.06 27.73 38.08
#